data_AF-A0A401TXR8-F1
#
_entry.id   AF-A0A401TXR8-F1
#
_cell.length_a   1.000
_cell.length_b   1.000
_cell.length_c   1.000
_cell.angle_alpha   90.00
_cell.angle_beta   90.00
_cell.angle_gamma   90.00
#
_symmetry.space_group_name_H-M   'P 1'
#
loop_
_entity.id
_entity.type
_entity.pdbx_description
1 polymer ?
#
loop_
_entity_poly.entity_id
_entity_poly.type
_entity_poly.pdbx_seq_one_letter_code
_entity_poly.pdbx_strand_id
1 'polypeptide(L)' 'MSEAPARHLNLAGASNFRDLGGYQTRDGRTVRWRQIFRSNHLAHL' A
#
# COMPACT_ATOMS: atom_id res chain seq x y z
N MET A 1 11.28 6.12 -18.25
CA MET A 1 10.05 5.47 -17.75
C MET A 1 10.05 5.64 -16.25
N SER A 2 9.14 6.42 -15.69
CA SER A 2 9.04 6.60 -14.24
C SER A 2 8.65 5.28 -13.59
N GLU A 3 9.51 4.76 -12.71
CA GLU A 3 9.25 3.55 -11.95
C GLU A 3 8.00 3.74 -11.09
N ALA A 4 7.11 2.74 -11.07
CA ALA A 4 5.97 2.77 -10.17
C ALA A 4 6.46 2.74 -8.71
N PRO A 5 5.81 3.45 -7.77
CA PRO A 5 6.20 3.42 -6.36
C PRO A 5 6.22 1.98 -5.81
N ALA A 6 7.16 1.71 -4.91
CA ALA A 6 7.25 0.42 -4.24
C ALA A 6 5.97 0.14 -3.44
N ARG A 7 5.34 -1.01 -3.73
CA ARG A 7 4.09 -1.43 -3.06
C ARG A 7 4.34 -2.02 -1.68
N HIS A 8 5.32 -2.91 -1.56
CA HIS A 8 5.67 -3.52 -0.28
C HIS A 8 6.66 -2.64 0.44
N LEU A 9 6.36 -2.33 1.70
CA LEU A 9 7.15 -1.45 2.54
C LEU A 9 7.50 -2.20 3.80
N ASN A 10 8.77 -2.11 4.22
CA ASN A 10 9.19 -2.70 5.48
C ASN A 10 8.79 -1.75 6.62
N LEU A 11 7.86 -2.21 7.45
CA LEU A 11 7.50 -1.58 8.70
C LEU A 11 7.78 -2.58 9.82
N ALA A 12 8.73 -2.24 10.70
CA ALA A 12 9.12 -3.11 11.81
C ALA A 12 7.89 -3.48 12.67
N GLY A 13 7.79 -4.74 13.10
CA GLY A 13 6.64 -5.22 13.88
C GLY A 13 5.35 -5.46 13.08
N ALA A 14 5.28 -5.04 11.82
CA ALA A 14 4.12 -5.24 10.94
C ALA A 14 4.41 -6.27 9.84
N SER A 15 3.48 -7.21 9.63
CA SER A 15 3.55 -8.16 8.52
C SER A 15 2.66 -7.73 7.35
N ASN A 16 3.12 -8.02 6.13
CA ASN A 16 2.42 -7.72 4.88
C ASN A 16 2.03 -6.23 4.72
N PHE A 17 2.89 -5.31 5.20
CA PHE A 17 2.65 -3.88 5.08
C PHE A 17 2.86 -3.39 3.63
N ARG A 18 1.85 -2.72 3.08
CA ARG A 18 1.82 -2.31 1.67
C ARG A 18 0.94 -1.11 1.38
N ASP A 19 1.34 -0.33 0.38
CA ASP A 19 0.56 0.76 -0.21
C ASP A 19 -0.46 0.19 -1.23
N LEU A 20 -1.71 0.66 -1.18
CA LEU A 20 -2.77 0.29 -2.12
C LEU A 20 -2.85 1.23 -3.33
N GLY A 21 -1.91 2.16 -3.47
CA GLY A 21 -1.78 2.98 -4.66
C GLY A 21 -1.72 2.16 -5.96
N GLY A 22 -2.29 2.73 -7.02
CA GLY A 22 -2.29 2.13 -8.34
C GLY A 22 -3.37 1.07 -8.58
N TYR A 23 -4.15 0.67 -7.58
CA TYR A 23 -5.32 -0.20 -7.81
C TYR A 23 -6.45 0.55 -8.49
N GLN A 24 -7.11 -0.11 -9.44
CA GLN A 24 -8.33 0.41 -10.07
C GLN A 24 -9.53 0.22 -9.14
N THR A 25 -10.34 1.25 -9.06
CA THR A 25 -11.63 1.23 -8.36
C THR A 25 -12.75 0.83 -9.32
N ARG A 26 -13.91 0.46 -8.77
CA ARG A 26 -15.07 0.03 -9.58
C ARG A 26 -15.63 1.12 -10.49
N ASP A 27 -15.43 2.39 -10.13
CA ASP A 27 -15.80 3.57 -10.89
C ASP A 27 -14.71 4.02 -11.89
N GLY A 28 -13.70 3.19 -12.15
CA GLY A 28 -12.68 3.43 -13.18
C GLY A 28 -11.57 4.41 -12.78
N ARG A 29 -11.54 4.86 -11.52
CA ARG A 29 -10.47 5.70 -10.98
C ARG A 29 -9.33 4.83 -10.44
N THR A 30 -8.23 5.48 -10.07
CA THR A 30 -7.06 4.84 -9.47
C THR A 30 -6.88 5.31 -8.04
N VAL A 31 -6.60 4.38 -7.13
CA VAL A 31 -6.20 4.72 -5.75
C VAL A 31 -4.90 5.53 -5.80
N ARG A 32 -4.94 6.72 -5.20
CA ARG A 32 -3.76 7.59 -5.08
C ARG A 32 -2.70 6.91 -4.22
N TRP A 33 -1.46 6.91 -4.69
CA TRP A 33 -0.30 6.42 -3.93
C TRP A 33 -0.13 7.17 -2.61
N ARG A 34 0.38 6.47 -1.60
CA ARG A 34 0.71 6.98 -0.26
C ARG A 34 -0.49 7.56 0.49
N GLN A 35 -1.69 7.03 0.25
CA GLN A 35 -2.92 7.46 0.93
C GLN A 35 -3.57 6.33 1.73
N ILE A 36 -3.46 5.08 1.27
CA ILE A 36 -4.08 3.94 1.92
C ILE A 36 -3.04 2.83 2.05
N PHE A 37 -2.82 2.40 3.29
CA PHE A 37 -1.91 1.30 3.63
C PHE A 37 -2.70 0.14 4.23
N ARG A 38 -2.20 -1.08 4.05
CA ARG A 38 -2.75 -2.31 4.64
C ARG A 38 -1.62 -3.10 5.29
N SER A 39 -1.89 -3.73 6.43
CA SER A 39 -1.10 -4.80 7.06
C SER A 39 -2.01 -5.97 7.47
N ASN A 40 -1.41 -7.08 7.92
CA ASN A 40 -2.16 -8.16 8.56
C ASN A 40 -2.42 -7.86 10.05
N HIS A 41 -1.36 -7.76 10.85
CA HIS A 41 -1.42 -7.43 12.27
C HIS A 41 -0.48 -6.27 12.59
N LEU A 42 -0.95 -5.39 13.48
CA LEU A 42 -0.21 -4.21 13.99
C LEU A 42 -0.03 -4.22 15.50
N ALA A 43 -0.40 -5.31 16.19
CA ALA A 43 -0.42 -5.37 17.65
C ALA A 43 0.98 -5.26 18.30
N HIS A 44 2.04 -5.42 17.52
CA HIS A 44 3.44 -5.37 17.97
C HIS A 44 4.18 -4.14 17.41
N LEU A 45 3.45 -3.11 16.98
CA LEU A 45 4.03 -1.80 16.65
C LEU A 45 4.40 -1.01 17.91
#